data_AF-A0A1F7LKY5-F1
#
_entry.id   AF-A0A1F7LKY5-F1
#
_cell.length_a   1.000
_cell.length_b   1.000
_cell.length_c   1.000
_cell.angle_alpha   90.00
_cell.angle_beta   90.00
_cell.angle_gamma   90.00
#
_symmetry.space_group_name_H-M   'P 1'
#
loop_
_entity.id
_entity.type
_entity.pdbx_description
1 polymer ?
#
loop_
_entity_poly.entity_id
_entity_poly.type
_entity_poly.pdbx_seq_one_letter_code
_entity_poly.pdbx_strand_id
1 'polypeptide(L)'
;MWLYSLALLLELGAFVALRLREPHLARPWRVGGGRAGMWLTAALPAAVSLLAMATAGWLNTAVGVAAALTGPAAYAWWGRARRSPGRGRL
;
A
#
# COMPACT_ATOMS: atom_id res chain seq x y z
N MET A 1 16.18 -1.50 0.24
CA MET A 1 15.26 -1.05 1.31
C MET A 1 14.09 -0.23 0.80
N TRP A 2 14.23 0.61 -0.22
CA TRP A 2 13.16 1.51 -0.67
C TRP A 2 11.82 0.82 -0.99
N LEU A 3 11.81 -0.28 -1.76
CA LEU A 3 10.58 -1.02 -2.06
C LEU A 3 9.94 -1.65 -0.81
N TYR A 4 10.77 -2.13 0.12
CA TYR A 4 10.31 -2.66 1.39
C TYR A 4 9.68 -1.58 2.26
N SER A 5 10.29 -0.40 2.34
CA SER A 5 9.72 0.77 3.00
C SER A 5 8.38 1.18 2.39
N LEU A 6 8.26 1.16 1.06
CA LEU A 6 7.00 1.44 0.38
C LEU A 6 5.92 0.39 0.70
N ALA A 7 6.26 -0.90 0.67
CA ALA A 7 5.34 -1.98 1.04
C ALA A 7 4.84 -1.81 2.48
N LEU A 8 5.75 -1.54 3.44
CA LEU A 8 5.38 -1.25 4.82
C LEU A 8 4.45 -0.04 4.92
N LEU A 9 4.70 1.06 4.20
CA LEU A 9 3.82 2.22 4.22
C LEU A 9 2.40 1.87 3.75
N LEU A 10 2.28 1.04 2.70
CA LEU A 10 0.98 0.57 2.22
C LEU A 10 0.30 -0.36 3.23
N GLU A 11 1.04 -1.27 3.87
CA GLU A 11 0.52 -2.16 4.91
C GLU A 11 0.01 -1.39 6.12
N LEU A 12 0.78 -0.40 6.60
CA LEU A 12 0.39 0.46 7.74
C LEU A 12 -0.81 1.34 7.37
N GLY A 13 -0.85 1.84 6.13
CA GLY A 13 -2.01 2.54 5.57
C GLY A 13 -3.26 1.65 5.53
N ALA A 14 -3.12 0.41 5.05
CA ALA A 14 -4.21 -0.56 5.01
C ALA A 14 -4.69 -0.94 6.42
N PHE A 15 -3.77 -1.12 7.37
CA PHE A 15 -4.07 -1.37 8.78
C PHE A 15 -4.94 -0.27 9.40
N VAL A 16 -4.57 1.00 9.19
CA VAL A 16 -5.35 2.15 9.67
C VAL A 16 -6.69 2.23 8.92
N ALA A 17 -6.67 2.10 7.60
CA ALA A 17 -7.87 2.17 6.77
C ALA A 17 -8.91 1.12 7.17
N LEU A 18 -8.51 -0.14 7.37
CA LEU A 18 -9.39 -1.21 7.82
C LEU A 18 -9.89 -1.00 9.25
N ARG A 19 -9.12 -0.37 10.13
CA ARG A 19 -9.59 0.00 11.49
C ARG A 19 -10.68 1.07 11.46
N LEU A 20 -10.60 2.00 10.52
CA LEU A 20 -11.57 3.09 10.40
C LEU A 20 -12.81 2.68 9.61
N ARG A 21 -12.65 1.93 8.51
CA ARG A 21 -13.74 1.58 7.59
C ARG A 21 -14.49 0.32 7.99
N GLU A 22 -13.79 -0.65 8.58
CA GLU A 22 -14.36 -1.97 8.89
C GLU A 22 -14.13 -2.33 10.37
N PRO A 23 -14.61 -1.52 11.32
CA PRO A 23 -14.32 -1.70 12.75
C PRO A 23 -14.91 -3.00 13.32
N HIS A 24 -15.92 -3.57 12.67
CA HIS A 24 -16.63 -4.79 13.09
C HIS A 24 -16.01 -6.09 12.56
N LEU A 25 -14.99 -6.03 11.71
CA LEU A 25 -14.25 -7.23 11.30
C LEU A 25 -13.76 -7.99 12.53
N ALA A 26 -13.93 -9.32 12.50
CA ALA A 26 -13.39 -10.20 13.53
C ALA A 26 -11.86 -10.06 13.57
N ARG A 27 -11.33 -9.56 14.69
CA ARG A 27 -9.89 -9.37 14.92
C ARG A 27 -9.48 -10.22 16.12
N PRO A 28 -9.07 -11.49 15.91
CA PRO A 28 -8.63 -12.37 16.98
C PRO A 28 -7.49 -11.76 17.82
N TRP A 29 -6.65 -10.94 17.17
CA TRP A 29 -5.62 -10.15 17.82
C TRP A 29 -5.82 -8.65 17.58
N ARG A 30 -5.63 -7.84 18.62
CA ARG A 30 -5.75 -6.37 18.56
C ARG A 30 -4.53 -5.74 19.23
N VAL A 31 -3.94 -4.74 18.57
CA VAL A 31 -2.99 -3.82 19.21
C VAL A 31 -3.66 -3.19 20.44
N GLY A 32 -3.01 -3.28 21.60
CA GLY A 32 -3.43 -2.64 22.85
C GLY A 32 -3.44 -1.11 22.76
N GLY A 33 -4.09 -0.43 23.70
CA GLY A 33 -4.13 1.05 23.73
C GLY A 33 -5.12 1.70 22.75
N GLY A 34 -6.04 0.93 22.16
CA GLY A 34 -7.15 1.45 21.36
C GLY A 34 -6.71 2.29 20.16
N ARG A 35 -7.25 3.51 20.03
CA ARG A 35 -6.91 4.44 18.95
C ARG A 35 -5.49 5.00 19.07
N ALA A 36 -5.02 5.26 20.29
CA ALA A 36 -3.67 5.77 20.51
C ALA A 36 -2.62 4.71 20.12
N GLY A 37 -2.82 3.47 20.56
CA GLY A 37 -1.95 2.34 20.17
C GLY A 37 -1.95 2.11 18.66
N MET A 38 -3.11 2.20 18.00
CA MET A 38 -3.19 2.16 16.53
C MET A 38 -2.27 3.20 15.88
N TRP A 39 -2.40 4.47 16.27
CA TRP A 39 -1.64 5.55 15.65
C TRP A 39 -0.16 5.46 15.96
N LEU A 40 0.24 5.09 17.17
CA LEU A 40 1.65 4.90 17.52
C LEU A 40 2.28 3.75 16.72
N THR A 41 1.59 2.60 16.62
CA THR A 41 2.07 1.45 15.85
C THR A 41 2.18 1.75 14.35
N ALA A 42 1.31 2.62 13.81
CA ALA A 42 1.36 2.99 12.40
C ALA A 42 2.34 4.13 12.10
N ALA A 43 2.28 5.22 12.86
CA ALA A 43 2.97 6.47 12.54
C ALA A 43 4.48 6.37 12.74
N LEU A 44 4.95 5.72 13.81
CA LEU A 44 6.38 5.64 14.11
C LEU A 44 7.15 4.86 13.01
N PRO A 45 6.76 3.62 12.64
CA PRO A 45 7.42 2.91 11.55
C PRO A 45 7.25 3.58 10.19
N ALA A 46 6.10 4.24 9.95
CA ALA A 46 5.88 5.01 8.74
C ALA A 46 6.87 6.18 8.62
N ALA A 47 7.09 6.93 9.71
CA ALA A 47 8.04 8.04 9.73
C ALA A 47 9.48 7.56 9.43
N VAL A 48 9.91 6.46 10.04
CA VAL A 48 11.24 5.86 9.78
C VAL A 48 11.35 5.38 8.32
N SER A 49 10.28 4.77 7.79
CA SER A 49 10.24 4.31 6.40
C SER A 49 10.35 5.47 5.41
N LEU A 50 9.63 6.58 5.67
CA LEU A 50 9.72 7.79 4.87
C LEU A 50 11.12 8.41 4.93
N LEU A 51 11.73 8.46 6.12
CA LEU A 51 13.10 8.94 6.27
C LEU A 51 14.10 8.07 5.49
N ALA A 52 13.99 6.75 5.57
CA ALA A 52 14.83 5.82 4.81
C ALA A 52 14.66 5.96 3.29
N MET A 53 13.45 6.29 2.83
CA MET A 53 13.21 6.59 1.42
C MET A 53 13.78 7.96 1.01
N ALA A 54 13.69 8.97 1.88
CA ALA A 54 14.20 10.31 1.62
C ALA A 54 15.74 10.36 1.54
N THR A 55 16.43 9.48 2.26
CA THR A 55 17.90 9.34 2.20
C THR A 55 18.37 8.43 1.07
N ALA A 56 17.46 7.86 0.28
CA ALA A 56 17.83 7.00 -0.84
C ALA A 56 18.34 7.81 -2.04
N GLY A 57 19.42 7.32 -2.67
CA GLY A 57 19.95 7.93 -3.90
C GLY A 57 18.96 7.91 -5.06
N TRP A 58 19.09 8.88 -5.97
CA TRP A 58 18.12 9.12 -7.05
C TRP A 58 17.88 7.91 -7.96
N LEU A 59 18.94 7.18 -8.31
CA LEU A 59 18.84 5.96 -9.12
C LEU A 59 18.01 4.88 -8.42
N ASN A 60 18.24 4.65 -7.12
CA ASN A 60 17.47 3.68 -6.36
C ASN A 60 16.00 4.10 -6.24
N THR A 61 15.73 5.40 -6.08
CA THR A 61 14.36 5.93 -6.08
C THR A 61 13.67 5.73 -7.44
N ALA A 62 14.35 6.03 -8.55
CA ALA A 62 13.81 5.85 -9.90
C ALA A 62 13.48 4.38 -10.21
N VAL A 63 14.42 3.46 -9.92
CA VAL A 63 14.21 2.01 -10.09
C VAL A 63 13.09 1.51 -9.18
N GLY A 64 13.04 1.99 -7.94
CA GLY A 64 11.98 1.67 -7.00
C GLY A 64 10.59 2.09 -7.48
N VAL A 65 10.45 3.32 -7.98
CA VAL A 65 9.19 3.81 -8.56
C VAL A 65 8.80 2.99 -9.78
N ALA A 66 9.73 2.76 -10.71
CA ALA A 66 9.46 1.95 -11.90
C ALA A 66 8.98 0.54 -11.54
N ALA A 67 9.65 -0.11 -10.59
CA ALA A 67 9.26 -1.43 -10.09
C ALA A 67 7.89 -1.42 -9.41
N ALA A 68 7.61 -0.43 -8.55
CA ALA A 68 6.33 -0.32 -7.84
C ALA A 68 5.13 -0.10 -8.79
N LEU A 69 5.35 0.59 -9.91
CA LEU A 69 4.30 0.86 -10.90
C LEU A 69 3.96 -0.33 -11.79
N THR A 70 4.80 -1.37 -11.85
CA THR A 70 4.53 -2.56 -12.68
C THR A 70 3.22 -3.25 -12.31
N GLY A 71 2.92 -3.39 -11.02
CA GLY A 71 1.68 -4.00 -10.52
C GLY A 71 0.42 -3.23 -10.95
N PRO A 72 0.28 -1.95 -10.59
CA PRO A 72 -0.83 -1.11 -11.05
C PRO A 72 -0.97 -1.05 -12.58
N ALA A 73 0.15 -0.98 -13.31
CA ALA A 73 0.14 -0.97 -14.76
C ALA A 73 -0.40 -2.28 -15.34
N ALA A 74 0.06 -3.43 -14.84
CA ALA A 74 -0.45 -4.75 -15.22
C ALA A 74 -1.94 -4.90 -14.88
N TYR A 75 -2.36 -4.47 -13.69
CA TYR A 75 -3.76 -4.47 -13.28
C TYR A 75 -4.64 -3.63 -14.21
N ALA A 76 -4.20 -2.42 -14.56
CA ALA A 76 -4.93 -1.55 -15.49
C ALA A 76 -4.95 -2.11 -16.92
N TRP A 77 -3.89 -2.81 -17.35
CA TRP A 77 -3.86 -3.46 -18.65
C TRP A 77 -4.83 -4.64 -18.73
N TRP A 78 -4.81 -5.54 -17.75
CA TRP A 78 -5.77 -6.66 -17.69
C TRP A 78 -7.21 -6.20 -17.51
N GLY A 79 -7.44 -5.15 -16.70
CA GLY A 79 -8.75 -4.54 -16.55
C GLY A 79 -9.28 -3.97 -17.87
N ARG A 80 -8.41 -3.38 -18.69
CA ARG A 80 -8.76 -2.93 -20.05
C ARG A 80 -9.04 -4.11 -20.99
N ALA A 81 -8.23 -5.17 -20.94
CA ALA A 81 -8.43 -6.37 -21.76
C ALA A 81 -9.78 -7.05 -21.50
N ARG A 82 -10.20 -7.13 -20.22
CA ARG A 82 -11.48 -7.70 -19.80
C ARG A 82 -12.69 -6.81 -20.11
N ARG A 83 -12.49 -5.52 -20.38
CA ARG A 83 -13.53 -4.57 -20.79
C ARG A 83 -13.73 -4.49 -22.29
N SER A 84 -13.07 -5.33 -23.09
CA SER A 84 -13.36 -5.46 -24.52
C SER A 84 -14.85 -5.80 -24.67
N PRO A 85 -15.68 -4.86 -25.18
CA PRO A 85 -17.09 -5.12 -25.39
C PRO A 85 -17.22 -6.28 -26.36
N GLY A 86 -18.19 -7.15 -26.11
CA GLY A 86 -18.58 -8.17 -27.06
C GLY A 86 -18.62 -7.61 -28.47
N ARG A 87 -18.05 -8.37 -29.39
CA ARG A 87 -18.30 -8.26 -30.83
C ARG A 87 -19.82 -8.27 -30.99
N GLY A 88 -20.41 -7.08 -31.05
CA GLY A 88 -21.83 -6.91 -31.28
C GLY A 88 -22.13 -7.22 -32.73
N ARG A 89 -23.18 -8.01 -32.93
CA ARG A 89 -24.05 -8.06 -34.12
C ARG A 89 -23.39 -8.65 -35.37
N LEU A 90 -23.81 -9.86 -35.73
CA LEU A 90 -24.66 -10.15 -36.90
C LEU A 90 -25.38 -11.47 -36.62
#